data_AF-A0A1V2ACI8-F1
#
_entry.id   AF-A0A1V2ACI8-F1
#
_cell.length_a   1.000
_cell.length_b   1.000
_cell.length_c   1.000
_cell.angle_alpha   90.00
_cell.angle_beta   90.00
_cell.angle_gamma   90.00
#
_symmetry.space_group_name_H-M   'P 1'
#
loop_
_entity.id
_entity.type
_entity.pdbx_description
1 polymer ?
#
loop_
_entity_poly.entity_id
_entity_poly.type
_entity_poly.pdbx_seq_one_letter_code
_entity_poly.pdbx_strand_id
1 'polypeptide(L)' 'MPEITKEEIMGKNPDGLEAYLRKSYDGEAYAIHLSEVDEIIKSSLHIGQKVIVTYDWIYITGPPSGTALKMRIVEE' A
#
# COMPACT_ATOMS: atom_id res chain seq x y z
N MET A 1 7.74 11.47 -2.68
CA MET A 1 6.73 10.51 -3.17
C MET A 1 5.66 11.29 -3.90
N PRO A 2 5.33 10.93 -5.14
CA PRO A 2 4.14 11.43 -5.80
C PRO A 2 2.92 11.21 -4.90
N GLU A 3 1.98 12.15 -4.89
CA GLU A 3 0.70 11.98 -4.19
C GLU A 3 -0.30 11.39 -5.18
N ILE A 4 -0.84 10.20 -4.86
CA ILE A 4 -1.94 9.60 -5.63
C ILE A 4 -3.26 10.14 -5.09
N THR A 5 -4.06 10.72 -5.96
CA THR A 5 -5.39 11.21 -5.58
C THR A 5 -6.42 10.07 -5.60
N LYS A 6 -7.48 10.21 -4.81
CA LYS A 6 -8.56 9.24 -4.77
C LYS A 6 -9.23 9.09 -6.14
N GLU A 7 -9.34 10.19 -6.88
CA GLU A 7 -9.89 10.28 -8.23
C GLU A 7 -9.08 9.48 -9.26
N GLU A 8 -7.74 9.47 -9.14
CA GLU A 8 -6.88 8.68 -10.02
C GLU A 8 -7.00 7.18 -9.79
N ILE A 9 -7.39 6.78 -8.58
CA ILE A 9 -7.63 5.40 -8.20
C ILE A 9 -9.06 4.98 -8.59
N MET A 10 -10.04 5.84 -8.29
CA MET A 10 -11.46 5.59 -8.50
C MET A 10 -11.81 5.64 -9.99
N GLY A 11 -11.77 4.47 -10.64
CA GLY A 11 -12.10 4.32 -12.06
C GLY A 11 -11.20 3.34 -12.79
N LYS A 12 -10.14 2.86 -12.14
CA LYS A 12 -9.27 1.80 -12.66
C LYS A 12 -9.75 0.44 -12.15
N ASN A 13 -9.77 -0.54 -13.05
CA ASN A 13 -9.84 -1.94 -12.65
C ASN A 13 -8.50 -2.35 -11.97
N PRO A 14 -8.43 -3.52 -11.29
CA PRO A 14 -7.23 -3.93 -10.56
C PRO A 14 -5.95 -3.89 -11.42
N ASP A 15 -6.00 -4.43 -12.64
CA ASP A 15 -4.85 -4.45 -13.56
C ASP A 15 -4.43 -3.04 -13.99
N GLY A 16 -5.39 -2.17 -14.27
CA GLY A 16 -5.14 -0.78 -14.65
C GLY A 16 -4.58 0.05 -13.50
N LEU A 17 -5.00 -0.25 -12.26
CA LEU A 17 -4.46 0.36 -11.06
C LEU A 17 -3.02 -0.09 -10.82
N GLU A 18 -2.75 -1.39 -10.91
CA GLU A 18 -1.39 -1.92 -10.79
C GLU A 18 -0.46 -1.31 -11.85
N ALA A 19 -0.88 -1.27 -13.11
CA ALA A 19 -0.09 -0.67 -14.18
C ALA A 19 0.20 0.82 -13.94
N TYR A 20 -0.80 1.57 -13.45
CA TYR A 20 -0.62 2.99 -13.10
C TYR A 20 0.34 3.15 -11.92
N LEU A 21 0.21 2.34 -10.87
CA LEU A 21 1.10 2.38 -9.71
C LEU A 21 2.52 2.03 -10.08
N ARG A 22 2.72 0.95 -10.87
CA ARG A 22 4.06 0.58 -11.38
C ARG A 22 4.68 1.69 -12.22
N LYS A 23 3.90 2.33 -13.10
CA LYS A 23 4.41 3.45 -13.93
C LYS A 23 4.76 4.68 -13.10
N SER A 24 3.95 5.01 -12.11
CA SER A 24 4.05 6.29 -11.38
C SER A 24 5.00 6.21 -10.18
N TYR A 25 5.24 5.01 -9.66
CA TYR A 25 6.04 4.74 -8.46
C TYR A 25 7.12 3.69 -8.72
N ASP A 26 7.58 3.53 -9.96
CA ASP A 26 8.62 2.55 -10.30
C ASP A 26 9.88 2.79 -9.45
N GLY A 27 10.35 1.74 -8.77
CA GLY A 27 11.47 1.83 -7.83
C GLY A 27 11.22 2.60 -6.52
N GLU A 28 10.11 3.33 -6.38
CA GLU A 28 9.71 4.04 -5.15
C GLU A 28 8.62 3.31 -4.35
N ALA A 29 7.95 2.34 -4.96
CA ALA A 29 6.91 1.56 -4.29
C ALA A 29 7.48 0.60 -3.24
N TYR A 30 6.68 0.33 -2.19
CA TYR A 30 6.93 -0.72 -1.21
C TYR A 30 5.70 -1.63 -1.11
N ALA A 31 5.93 -2.95 -1.13
CA ALA A 31 4.88 -3.93 -0.94
C ALA A 31 4.82 -4.39 0.52
N ILE A 32 3.64 -4.34 1.13
CA ILE A 32 3.44 -4.75 2.52
C ILE A 32 2.48 -5.94 2.58
N HIS A 33 2.96 -7.07 3.09
CA HIS A 33 2.13 -8.24 3.35
C HIS A 33 1.35 -8.06 4.65
N LEU A 34 0.05 -8.37 4.62
CA LEU A 34 -0.87 -8.16 5.74
C LEU A 34 -1.22 -9.46 6.49
N SER A 35 -0.43 -10.53 6.34
CA SER A 35 -0.74 -11.83 6.93
C SER A 35 -0.91 -11.78 8.46
N GLU A 36 -0.09 -10.97 9.13
CA GLU A 36 -0.06 -10.83 10.59
C GLU A 36 -0.93 -9.68 11.12
N VAL A 37 -1.56 -8.90 10.23
CA VAL A 37 -2.43 -7.78 10.63
C VAL A 37 -3.81 -8.31 11.01
N ASP A 38 -4.45 -7.68 11.99
CA ASP A 38 -5.81 -8.00 12.43
C ASP A 38 -6.84 -7.82 11.28
N GLU A 39 -7.82 -8.72 11.19
CA GLU A 39 -8.87 -8.70 10.17
C GLU A 39 -9.74 -7.44 10.23
N ILE A 40 -9.98 -6.87 11.41
CA ILE A 40 -10.74 -5.62 11.58
C ILE A 40 -9.98 -4.47 10.92
N ILE A 41 -8.67 -4.39 11.12
CA ILE A 41 -7.85 -3.36 10.49
C ILE A 41 -7.82 -3.59 8.97
N LYS A 42 -7.56 -4.82 8.51
CA LYS A 42 -7.55 -5.15 7.08
C LYS A 42 -8.83 -4.77 6.36
N SER A 43 -9.98 -5.09 6.96
CA SER A 43 -11.30 -4.78 6.39
C SER A 43 -11.63 -3.29 6.41
N SER A 44 -10.99 -2.51 7.29
CA SER A 44 -11.13 -1.04 7.33
C SER A 44 -10.22 -0.28 6.35
N LEU A 45 -9.30 -0.97 5.66
CA LEU A 45 -8.38 -0.33 4.73
C LEU A 45 -9.07 0.06 3.44
N HIS A 46 -8.78 1.29 2.99
CA HIS A 46 -9.28 1.82 1.74
C HIS A 46 -8.13 2.38 0.90
N ILE A 47 -8.27 2.29 -0.43
CA ILE A 47 -7.22 2.81 -1.32
C ILE A 47 -7.19 4.35 -1.22
N GLY A 48 -5.98 4.92 -1.22
CA GLY A 48 -5.76 6.37 -1.00
C GLY A 48 -5.70 6.77 0.47
N GLN A 49 -5.85 5.82 1.40
CA GLN A 49 -5.74 6.07 2.82
C GLN A 49 -4.29 6.13 3.27
N LYS A 50 -3.99 7.12 4.10
CA LYS A 50 -2.69 7.22 4.76
C LYS A 50 -2.62 6.26 5.94
N VAL A 51 -1.59 5.43 5.96
CA VAL A 51 -1.34 4.47 7.03
C VAL A 51 0.10 4.55 7.51
N ILE A 52 0.32 4.19 8.77
CA ILE A 52 1.64 4.00 9.34
C ILE A 52 1.81 2.52 9.64
N VAL A 53 2.86 1.94 9.07
CA VAL A 53 3.15 0.51 9.14
C VAL A 53 4.43 0.29 9.93
N THR A 54 4.37 -0.58 10.93
CA THR A 54 5.54 -1.22 11.52
C THR A 54 5.69 -2.58 10.88
N TYR A 55 6.83 -2.84 10.24
CA TYR A 55 7.11 -4.10 9.55
C TYR A 55 8.33 -4.80 10.17
N ASP A 56 8.55 -6.05 9.76
CA ASP A 56 9.64 -6.90 10.24
C ASP A 56 10.99 -6.55 9.59
N TRP A 57 11.29 -7.12 8.43
CA TRP A 57 12.52 -6.96 7.68
C TRP A 57 12.18 -6.43 6.30
N ILE A 58 13.09 -5.65 5.71
CA ILE A 58 12.98 -5.28 4.30
C ILE A 58 13.54 -6.42 3.46
N TYR A 59 12.71 -7.00 2.62
CA TYR A 59 13.11 -7.89 1.54
C TYR A 59 13.51 -7.06 0.32
N ILE A 60 14.72 -7.29 -0.18
CA ILE A 60 15.24 -6.59 -1.36
C ILE A 60 14.68 -7.27 -2.62
N THR A 61 13.48 -6.85 -3.01
CA THR A 61 12.78 -7.25 -4.23
C THR A 61 12.47 -6.03 -5.11
N GLY A 62 11.83 -6.22 -6.27
CA GLY A 62 11.32 -5.12 -7.10
C GLY A 62 9.80 -5.18 -7.19
N PRO A 63 9.04 -4.39 -6.40
CA PRO A 63 9.46 -3.41 -5.37
C PRO A 63 9.98 -4.07 -4.08
N PRO A 64 10.73 -3.36 -3.21
CA PRO A 64 11.06 -3.84 -1.87
C PRO A 64 9.79 -4.21 -1.10
N SER A 65 9.87 -5.24 -0.25
CA SER A 65 8.72 -5.70 0.51
C SER A 65 9.00 -5.96 1.98
N GLY A 66 7.95 -6.14 2.78
CA GLY A 66 8.02 -6.50 4.19
C GLY A 66 6.67 -7.01 4.70
N THR A 67 6.65 -7.62 5.88
CA THR A 67 5.43 -8.07 6.54
C THR A 67 5.01 -7.07 7.60
N ALA A 68 3.77 -6.57 7.53
CA ALA A 68 3.24 -5.68 8.56
C ALA A 68 3.02 -6.43 9.88
N LEU A 69 3.69 -5.97 10.93
CA LEU A 69 3.51 -6.44 12.30
C LEU A 69 2.45 -5.62 13.03
N LYS A 70 2.37 -4.32 12.73
CA LYS A 70 1.34 -3.40 13.24
C LYS A 70 1.01 -2.36 12.18
N MET A 71 -0.24 -1.93 12.18
CA MET A 71 -0.71 -0.87 11.29
C MET A 71 -1.65 0.06 12.05
N ARG A 72 -1.56 1.35 11.74
CA ARG A 72 -2.53 2.35 12.18
C ARG A 72 -2.95 3.23 11.01
N ILE A 73 -4.23 3.48 10.90
CA ILE A 73 -4.80 4.47 9.99
C ILE A 73 -4.48 5.85 10.54
N VAL A 74 -4.05 6.75 9.66
CA VAL A 74 -3.96 8.18 9.97
C VAL A 74 -5.25 8.80 9.45
N GLU A 75 -6.17 9.16 10.35
CA GLU A 75 -7.34 9.95 9.97
C GLU A 75 -6.86 11.33 9.50
N GLU A 76 -7.29 11.74 8.31
CA GLU A 76 -7.27 13.13 7.84
C GLU A 76 -8.69 13.69 7.90
#